data_AF-A0A7C5XA59-F1
#
_entry.id   AF-A0A7C5XA59-F1
#
_cell.length_a   1.000
_cell.length_b   1.000
_cell.length_c   1.000
_cell.angle_alpha   90.00
_cell.angle_beta   90.00
_cell.angle_gamma   90.00
#
_symmetry.space_group_name_H-M   'P 1'
#
loop_
_entity.id
_entity.type
_entity.pdbx_description
1 polymer ?
#
loop_
_entity_poly.entity_id
_entity_poly.type
_entity_poly.pdbx_seq_one_letter_code
_entity_poly.pdbx_strand_id
1 'polypeptide(L)'
;MRLKQGYTVKIFRPGLKFSEIVRTLVRCGEVGGVTFLTKPTPVAVQGPRGRAVEIVVPPASLAADRRVFERCGIEFDYVVAEGSWVDGGFAPVPEDVVVEGGCLLAEHVREIFGGSSSGGRCRVLCRASEEQLVRHLLNPLVVDLRGLEGVMVAKYSGRVEVLWSSHPVLYGVELGELVDLELARIGSTRLGHYVKPLAFLCEEPLVLEAPYSSSILFAGYADNMKELAVRSVIYTCLRTSATT
;
A
#
# COMPACT_ATOMS: atom_id res chain seq x y z
N MET A 1 17.06 -1.93 4.05
CA MET A 1 17.75 -1.64 2.77
C MET A 1 18.71 -0.47 2.95
N ARG A 2 19.83 -0.39 2.22
CA ARG A 2 20.74 0.78 2.27
C ARG A 2 20.47 1.71 1.10
N LEU A 3 20.06 2.96 1.38
CA LEU A 3 20.06 4.04 0.40
C LEU A 3 21.49 4.53 0.22
N LYS A 4 21.93 4.69 -1.03
CA LYS A 4 23.27 5.18 -1.34
C LYS A 4 23.26 6.71 -1.41
N GLN A 5 24.42 7.33 -1.24
CA GLN A 5 24.59 8.74 -1.55
C GLN A 5 24.14 9.02 -3.00
N GLY A 6 23.41 10.12 -3.20
CA GLY A 6 22.85 10.48 -4.51
C GLY A 6 21.49 9.85 -4.82
N TYR A 7 20.97 8.94 -3.98
CA TYR A 7 19.56 8.58 -4.02
C TYR A 7 18.69 9.80 -3.72
N THR A 8 17.45 9.77 -4.16
CA THR A 8 16.46 10.83 -3.95
C THR A 8 15.25 10.30 -3.21
N VAL A 9 14.62 11.15 -2.40
CA VAL A 9 13.45 10.82 -1.59
C VAL A 9 12.27 11.69 -2.02
N LYS A 10 11.12 11.06 -2.28
CA LYS A 10 9.80 11.69 -2.42
C LYS A 10 9.01 11.49 -1.15
N ILE A 11 8.66 12.58 -0.47
CA ILE A 11 7.80 12.55 0.71
C ILE A 11 6.34 12.69 0.29
N PHE A 12 5.50 11.76 0.72
CA PHE A 12 4.05 11.93 0.59
C PHE A 12 3.53 12.79 1.72
N ARG A 13 2.74 13.79 1.34
CA ARG A 13 2.01 14.67 2.25
C ARG A 13 0.50 14.48 1.97
N PRO A 14 -0.38 14.73 2.94
CA PRO A 14 -1.82 14.76 2.69
C PRO A 14 -2.15 15.62 1.46
N GLY A 15 -3.06 15.15 0.61
CA GLY A 15 -3.44 15.79 -0.65
C GLY A 15 -2.55 15.48 -1.86
N LEU A 16 -1.37 14.86 -1.70
CA LEU A 16 -0.58 14.37 -2.82
C LEU A 16 -1.19 13.07 -3.38
N LYS A 17 -1.45 13.01 -4.69
CA LYS A 17 -2.01 11.83 -5.37
C LYS A 17 -0.97 10.72 -5.53
N PHE A 18 -0.85 9.86 -4.51
CA PHE A 18 0.12 8.75 -4.49
C PHE A 18 -0.11 7.79 -5.66
N SER A 19 -1.37 7.45 -5.94
CA SER A 19 -1.75 6.58 -7.06
C SER A 19 -1.28 7.10 -8.41
N GLU A 20 -1.31 8.42 -8.63
CA GLU A 20 -0.83 9.05 -9.87
C GLU A 20 0.69 8.94 -10.02
N ILE A 21 1.44 9.12 -8.93
CA ILE A 21 2.90 8.95 -8.94
C ILE A 21 3.26 7.50 -9.25
N VAL A 22 2.57 6.54 -8.61
CA VAL A 22 2.77 5.11 -8.88
C VAL A 22 2.40 4.77 -10.32
N ARG A 23 1.28 5.28 -10.83
CA ARG A 23 0.87 5.09 -12.24
C ARG A 23 1.96 5.58 -13.19
N THR A 24 2.52 6.75 -12.93
CA THR A 24 3.61 7.31 -13.73
C THR A 24 4.84 6.40 -13.68
N LEU A 25 5.22 5.91 -12.50
CA LEU A 25 6.32 4.96 -12.31
C LEU A 25 6.11 3.64 -13.05
N VAL A 26 4.88 3.11 -13.05
CA VAL A 26 4.54 1.91 -13.81
C VAL A 26 4.64 2.17 -15.31
N ARG A 27 4.07 3.28 -15.80
CA ARG A 27 4.09 3.65 -17.22
C ARG A 27 5.49 3.90 -17.78
N CYS A 28 6.40 4.46 -16.99
CA CYS A 28 7.79 4.63 -17.40
C CYS A 28 8.65 3.35 -17.22
N GLY A 29 8.08 2.26 -16.67
CA GLY A 29 8.80 1.00 -16.49
C GLY A 29 9.80 1.00 -15.33
N GLU A 30 9.74 1.98 -14.42
CA GLU A 30 10.74 2.18 -13.36
C GLU A 30 10.23 1.83 -11.96
N VAL A 31 8.96 1.44 -11.79
CA VAL A 31 8.37 1.15 -10.47
C VAL A 31 9.19 0.15 -9.65
N GLY A 32 9.78 -0.88 -10.27
CA GLY A 32 10.61 -1.87 -9.59
C GLY A 32 11.95 -1.34 -9.07
N GLY A 33 12.41 -0.19 -9.57
CA GLY A 33 13.62 0.50 -9.10
C GLY A 33 13.38 1.41 -7.90
N VAL A 34 12.13 1.53 -7.44
CA VAL A 34 11.74 2.40 -6.34
C VAL A 34 11.58 1.61 -5.05
N THR A 35 12.16 2.12 -3.97
CA THR A 35 11.97 1.64 -2.61
C THR A 35 10.79 2.36 -1.96
N PHE A 36 9.84 1.60 -1.42
CA PHE A 36 8.76 2.11 -0.59
C PHE A 36 9.12 1.96 0.88
N LEU A 37 9.10 3.05 1.64
CA LEU A 37 9.46 3.07 3.05
C LEU A 37 8.28 2.66 3.92
N THR A 38 8.48 1.67 4.79
CA THR A 38 7.40 1.10 5.61
C THR A 38 7.32 1.72 7.01
N LYS A 39 8.35 2.45 7.43
CA LYS A 39 8.41 3.11 8.73
C LYS A 39 8.99 4.53 8.62
N PRO A 40 8.64 5.42 9.56
CA PRO A 40 9.40 6.65 9.75
C PRO A 40 10.89 6.33 9.90
N THR A 41 11.75 6.96 9.11
CA THR A 41 13.17 6.62 9.04
C THR A 41 14.05 7.86 9.03
N PRO A 42 15.07 7.96 9.90
CA PRO A 42 16.05 9.04 9.83
C PRO A 42 16.95 8.87 8.59
N VAL A 43 17.12 9.95 7.82
CA VAL A 43 17.95 9.98 6.61
C VAL A 43 18.76 11.27 6.59
N ALA A 44 20.06 11.15 6.31
CA ALA A 44 20.92 12.31 6.06
C ALA A 44 20.75 12.80 4.62
N VAL A 45 20.28 14.03 4.44
CA VAL A 45 20.01 14.66 3.14
C VAL A 45 20.89 15.87 2.88
N GLN A 46 21.04 16.24 1.61
CA GLN A 46 21.80 17.41 1.20
C GLN A 46 21.07 18.68 1.64
N GLY A 47 21.73 19.46 2.49
CA GLY A 47 21.28 20.74 2.99
C GLY A 47 22.00 21.93 2.36
N PRO A 48 21.68 23.15 2.82
CA PRO A 48 22.28 24.37 2.31
C PRO A 48 23.81 24.35 2.41
N ARG A 49 24.49 24.86 1.36
CA ARG A 49 25.96 24.95 1.29
C ARG A 49 26.68 23.59 1.40
N GLY A 50 26.03 22.51 0.97
CA GLY A 50 26.63 21.17 0.92
C GLY A 50 26.75 20.46 2.27
N ARG A 51 26.12 20.99 3.33
CA ARG A 51 26.07 20.32 4.65
C ARG A 51 25.05 19.19 4.63
N ALA A 52 25.34 18.09 5.31
CA ALA A 52 24.34 17.07 5.58
C ALA A 52 23.36 17.57 6.67
N VAL A 53 22.07 17.30 6.48
CA VAL A 53 21.01 17.57 7.46
C VAL A 53 20.25 16.28 7.69
N GLU A 54 20.02 15.92 8.95
CA GLU A 54 19.18 14.77 9.28
C GLU A 54 17.71 15.16 9.25
N ILE A 55 16.91 14.37 8.56
CA ILE A 55 15.45 14.49 8.56
C ILE A 55 14.83 13.13 8.89
N VAL A 56 13.60 13.14 9.42
CA VAL A 56 12.80 11.92 9.53
C VAL A 56 11.87 11.86 8.32
N VAL A 57 12.14 10.91 7.43
CA VAL A 57 11.29 10.64 6.27
C VAL A 57 10.08 9.82 6.76
N PRO A 58 8.84 10.24 6.48
CA PRO A 58 7.67 9.51 6.94
C PRO A 58 7.45 8.19 6.18
N PRO A 59 6.65 7.26 6.73
CA PRO A 59 6.27 6.04 6.05
C PRO A 59 5.49 6.36 4.76
N ALA A 60 5.38 5.36 3.90
CA ALA A 60 4.84 5.46 2.55
C ALA A 60 5.65 6.30 1.55
N SER A 61 6.70 7.02 1.98
CA SER A 61 7.62 7.75 1.10
C SER A 61 8.34 6.83 0.10
N LEU A 62 8.71 7.38 -1.06
CA LEU A 62 9.50 6.66 -2.06
C LEU A 62 10.96 7.10 -2.01
N ALA A 63 11.88 6.17 -2.20
CA ALA A 63 13.29 6.45 -2.43
C ALA A 63 13.78 5.71 -3.67
N ALA A 64 14.58 6.35 -4.50
CA ALA A 64 15.13 5.73 -5.72
C ALA A 64 16.45 6.38 -6.10
N ASP A 65 17.16 5.79 -7.08
CA ASP A 65 18.22 6.52 -7.78
C ASP A 65 17.62 7.76 -8.46
N ARG A 66 18.32 8.89 -8.38
CA ARG A 66 17.87 10.18 -8.94
C ARG A 66 17.38 10.06 -10.38
N ARG A 67 18.04 9.24 -11.20
CA ARG A 67 17.71 9.07 -12.62
C ARG A 67 16.34 8.42 -12.83
N VAL A 68 15.84 7.63 -11.87
CA VAL A 68 14.50 7.03 -11.95
C VAL A 68 13.44 8.12 -11.97
N PHE A 69 13.49 9.02 -10.99
CA PHE A 69 12.53 10.12 -10.91
C PHE A 69 12.67 11.12 -12.07
N GLU A 70 13.90 11.43 -12.48
CA GLU A 70 14.14 12.29 -13.66
C GLU A 70 13.58 11.69 -14.96
N ARG A 71 13.79 10.39 -15.22
CA ARG A 71 13.23 9.71 -16.41
C ARG A 71 11.70 9.70 -16.43
N CYS A 72 11.07 9.60 -15.28
CA CYS A 72 9.62 9.56 -15.17
C CYS A 72 8.99 10.95 -14.98
N GLY A 73 9.77 12.03 -14.98
CA GLY A 73 9.27 13.39 -14.78
C GLY A 73 8.67 13.64 -13.40
N ILE A 74 9.17 12.94 -12.37
CA ILE A 74 8.68 13.04 -10.99
C ILE A 74 9.64 13.92 -10.20
N GLU A 75 9.13 14.99 -9.59
CA GLU A 75 9.92 15.82 -8.68
C GLU A 75 10.16 15.11 -7.34
N PHE A 76 11.39 15.13 -6.84
CA PHE A 76 11.75 14.63 -5.51
C PHE A 76 11.96 15.78 -4.51
N ASP A 77 11.79 15.50 -3.22
CA ASP A 77 11.91 16.50 -2.16
C ASP A 77 13.36 16.66 -1.66
N TYR A 78 14.11 15.54 -1.60
CA TYR A 78 15.46 15.53 -1.01
C TYR A 78 16.42 14.63 -1.79
N VAL A 79 17.72 14.94 -1.69
CA VAL A 79 18.83 14.09 -2.15
C VAL A 79 19.57 13.56 -0.92
N VAL A 80 19.83 12.25 -0.88
CA VAL A 80 20.58 11.59 0.19
C VAL A 80 22.04 12.03 0.16
N ALA A 81 22.52 12.60 1.26
CA ALA A 81 23.89 13.09 1.40
C ALA A 81 24.87 11.97 1.77
N GLU A 82 24.43 11.04 2.62
CA GLU A 82 25.24 9.95 3.14
C GLU A 82 24.45 8.63 3.13
N GLY A 83 25.15 7.51 2.96
CA GLY A 83 24.49 6.21 2.87
C GLY A 83 23.69 5.89 4.14
N SER A 84 22.39 5.70 4.01
CA SER A 84 21.45 5.56 5.14
C SER A 84 20.74 4.21 5.10
N TRP A 85 20.57 3.57 6.25
CA TRP A 85 19.77 2.34 6.36
C TRP A 85 18.31 2.70 6.57
N VAL A 86 17.44 2.09 5.77
CA VAL A 86 16.00 2.34 5.78
C VAL A 86 15.20 1.06 5.84
N ASP A 87 14.06 1.13 6.53
CA ASP A 87 13.06 0.06 6.55
C ASP A 87 12.13 0.23 5.35
N GLY A 88 12.22 -0.69 4.41
CA GLY A 88 11.46 -0.65 3.17
C GLY A 88 11.82 -1.81 2.23
N GLY A 89 11.05 -1.94 1.16
CA GLY A 89 11.26 -2.90 0.09
C GLY A 89 11.07 -2.24 -1.28
N PHE A 90 11.49 -2.90 -2.35
CA PHE A 90 11.18 -2.41 -3.68
C PHE A 90 9.69 -2.55 -3.96
N ALA A 91 9.12 -1.56 -4.64
CA ALA A 91 7.74 -1.63 -5.08
C ALA A 91 7.55 -2.79 -6.09
N PRO A 92 6.36 -3.41 -6.13
CA PRO A 92 6.05 -4.46 -7.09
C PRO A 92 6.07 -3.92 -8.52
N VAL A 93 6.58 -4.74 -9.45
CA VAL A 93 6.34 -4.53 -10.88
C VAL A 93 4.95 -5.09 -11.25
N PRO A 94 4.33 -4.65 -12.37
CA PRO A 94 3.05 -5.17 -12.85
C PRO A 94 2.90 -6.70 -12.78
N GLU A 95 3.95 -7.43 -13.14
CA GLU A 95 3.97 -8.89 -13.18
C GLU A 95 3.92 -9.54 -11.80
N ASP A 96 4.25 -8.80 -10.74
CA ASP A 96 4.17 -9.27 -9.36
C ASP A 96 2.73 -9.32 -8.83
N VAL A 97 1.80 -8.62 -9.47
CA VAL A 97 0.43 -8.41 -8.98
C VAL A 97 -0.55 -9.22 -9.81
N VAL A 98 -1.14 -10.27 -9.23
CA VAL A 98 -2.23 -11.03 -9.84
C VAL A 98 -3.56 -10.48 -9.37
N VAL A 99 -4.49 -10.21 -10.29
CA VAL A 99 -5.81 -9.64 -9.94
C VAL A 99 -6.93 -10.58 -10.36
N GLU A 100 -7.64 -11.15 -9.38
CA GLU A 100 -8.69 -12.15 -9.55
C GLU A 100 -10.08 -11.56 -9.22
N GLY A 101 -11.00 -11.64 -10.19
CA GLY A 101 -12.37 -11.12 -10.08
C GLY A 101 -12.54 -9.68 -10.62
N GLY A 102 -13.73 -9.12 -10.46
CA GLY A 102 -14.14 -7.85 -11.10
C GLY A 102 -14.84 -6.87 -10.18
N CYS A 103 -14.36 -6.75 -8.93
CA CYS A 103 -14.84 -5.70 -8.02
C CYS A 103 -14.09 -4.38 -8.25
N LEU A 104 -14.63 -3.28 -7.70
CA LEU A 104 -14.05 -1.93 -7.84
C LEU A 104 -12.58 -1.86 -7.35
N LEU A 105 -12.22 -2.62 -6.32
CA LEU A 105 -10.82 -2.75 -5.87
C LEU A 105 -9.93 -3.30 -7.00
N ALA A 106 -10.35 -4.40 -7.65
CA ALA A 106 -9.60 -4.98 -8.76
C ALA A 106 -9.52 -4.02 -9.96
N GLU A 107 -10.56 -3.26 -10.26
CA GLU A 107 -10.56 -2.25 -11.32
C GLU A 107 -9.49 -1.17 -11.04
N HIS A 108 -9.48 -0.62 -9.83
CA HIS A 108 -8.48 0.39 -9.43
C HIS A 108 -7.05 -0.15 -9.46
N VAL A 109 -6.84 -1.42 -9.06
CA VAL A 109 -5.51 -2.03 -9.14
C VAL A 109 -5.10 -2.26 -10.59
N ARG A 110 -5.98 -2.75 -11.46
CA ARG A 110 -5.68 -2.97 -12.89
C ARG A 110 -5.38 -1.67 -13.61
N GLU A 111 -6.07 -0.59 -13.28
CA GLU A 111 -5.80 0.72 -13.89
C GLU A 111 -4.36 1.21 -13.67
N ILE A 112 -3.74 0.79 -12.55
CA ILE A 112 -2.39 1.21 -12.18
C ILE A 112 -1.35 0.19 -12.60
N PHE A 113 -1.60 -1.10 -12.34
CA PHE A 113 -0.61 -2.18 -12.52
C PHE A 113 -0.88 -3.09 -13.71
N GLY A 114 -1.97 -2.92 -14.45
CA GLY A 114 -2.37 -3.80 -15.56
C GLY A 114 -2.90 -5.19 -15.11
N GLY A 115 -2.32 -5.76 -14.06
CA GLY A 115 -2.67 -7.05 -13.48
C GLY A 115 -2.21 -8.24 -14.32
N SER A 116 -1.54 -9.21 -13.69
CA SER A 116 -1.20 -10.50 -14.30
C SER A 116 -2.35 -11.51 -14.11
N SER A 117 -2.47 -12.46 -15.04
CA SER A 117 -3.37 -13.61 -14.96
C SER A 117 -2.74 -14.83 -14.27
N SER A 118 -1.42 -14.84 -14.01
CA SER A 118 -0.73 -15.96 -13.34
C SER A 118 0.65 -15.58 -12.78
N GLY A 119 1.17 -16.36 -11.83
CA GLY A 119 2.60 -16.36 -11.48
C GLY A 119 3.12 -15.19 -10.63
N GLY A 120 2.26 -14.30 -10.13
CA GLY A 120 2.67 -13.15 -9.30
C GLY A 120 2.91 -13.49 -7.82
N ARG A 121 3.54 -12.54 -7.11
CA ARG A 121 3.90 -12.63 -5.69
C ARG A 121 2.77 -12.34 -4.74
N CYS A 122 1.83 -11.52 -5.17
CA CYS A 122 0.67 -11.17 -4.37
C CYS A 122 -0.59 -11.23 -5.21
N ARG A 123 -1.73 -11.38 -4.53
CA ARG A 123 -3.03 -11.51 -5.18
C ARG A 123 -3.99 -10.45 -4.68
N VAL A 124 -4.70 -9.83 -5.62
CA VAL A 124 -5.87 -9.01 -5.35
C VAL A 124 -7.10 -9.86 -5.59
N LEU A 125 -7.86 -10.17 -4.53
CA LEU A 125 -8.99 -11.09 -4.57
C LEU A 125 -10.30 -10.34 -4.35
N CYS A 126 -11.22 -10.50 -5.28
CA CYS A 126 -12.60 -10.01 -5.13
C CYS A 126 -13.60 -11.12 -4.82
N ARG A 127 -13.22 -12.39 -4.93
CA ARG A 127 -14.08 -13.55 -4.67
C ARG A 127 -13.23 -14.71 -4.17
N ALA A 128 -13.60 -15.30 -3.05
CA ALA A 128 -13.01 -16.51 -2.49
C ALA A 128 -13.96 -17.11 -1.45
N SER A 129 -13.82 -18.41 -1.17
CA SER A 129 -14.38 -18.99 0.05
C SER A 129 -13.55 -18.59 1.28
N GLU A 130 -14.13 -18.68 2.47
CA GLU A 130 -13.40 -18.44 3.71
C GLU A 130 -12.20 -19.40 3.86
N GLU A 131 -12.36 -20.68 3.50
CA GLU A 131 -11.27 -21.66 3.54
C GLU A 131 -10.14 -21.31 2.57
N GLN A 132 -10.48 -20.83 1.37
CA GLN A 132 -9.48 -20.37 0.41
C GLN A 132 -8.71 -19.19 0.99
N LEU A 133 -9.41 -18.20 1.55
CA LEU A 133 -8.77 -17.04 2.15
C LEU A 133 -7.85 -17.43 3.31
N VAL A 134 -8.32 -18.27 4.24
CA VAL A 134 -7.51 -18.76 5.37
C VAL A 134 -6.26 -19.50 4.90
N ARG A 135 -6.37 -20.36 3.88
CA ARG A 135 -5.19 -21.03 3.28
C ARG A 135 -4.22 -20.04 2.65
N HIS A 136 -4.75 -18.96 2.08
CA HIS A 136 -3.95 -17.93 1.46
C HIS A 136 -3.45 -16.85 2.43
N LEU A 137 -3.88 -16.80 3.69
CA LEU A 137 -3.42 -15.80 4.68
C LEU A 137 -1.92 -15.86 4.94
N LEU A 138 -1.25 -16.96 4.60
CA LEU A 138 0.22 -17.07 4.64
C LEU A 138 0.92 -16.45 3.44
N ASN A 139 0.17 -16.14 2.38
CA ASN A 139 0.65 -15.46 1.18
C ASN A 139 0.19 -13.99 1.22
N PRO A 140 0.90 -13.07 0.55
CA PRO A 140 0.49 -11.67 0.51
C PRO A 140 -0.76 -11.46 -0.34
N LEU A 141 -1.83 -10.91 0.27
CA LEU A 141 -3.12 -10.67 -0.37
C LEU A 141 -3.64 -9.25 -0.13
N VAL A 142 -4.38 -8.74 -1.11
CA VAL A 142 -5.25 -7.57 -0.96
C VAL A 142 -6.68 -8.00 -1.30
N VAL A 143 -7.63 -7.89 -0.38
CA VAL A 143 -8.94 -8.57 -0.53
C VAL A 143 -10.10 -7.60 -0.32
N ASP A 144 -11.14 -7.68 -1.16
CA ASP A 144 -12.46 -7.12 -0.87
C ASP A 144 -13.34 -8.22 -0.28
N LEU A 145 -13.61 -8.13 1.03
CA LEU A 145 -14.29 -9.18 1.77
C LEU A 145 -15.78 -9.29 1.44
N ARG A 146 -16.39 -8.27 0.82
CA ARG A 146 -17.80 -8.29 0.44
C ARG A 146 -18.12 -9.33 -0.63
N GLY A 147 -17.11 -9.70 -1.42
CA GLY A 147 -17.26 -10.71 -2.45
C GLY A 147 -16.96 -12.14 -1.99
N LEU A 148 -16.73 -12.36 -0.69
CA LEU A 148 -16.56 -13.70 -0.14
C LEU A 148 -17.89 -14.45 -0.06
N GLU A 149 -17.83 -15.76 -0.32
CA GLU A 149 -18.99 -16.63 -0.18
C GLU A 149 -19.41 -16.76 1.28
N GLY A 150 -20.71 -16.62 1.55
CA GLY A 150 -21.28 -16.79 2.89
C GLY A 150 -21.06 -15.63 3.87
N VAL A 151 -20.41 -14.54 3.44
CA VAL A 151 -20.23 -13.35 4.28
C VAL A 151 -21.48 -12.47 4.27
N MET A 152 -21.95 -12.10 5.45
CA MET A 152 -23.03 -11.12 5.58
C MET A 152 -22.51 -9.71 5.34
N VAL A 153 -23.23 -8.96 4.53
CA VAL A 153 -22.93 -7.55 4.23
C VAL A 153 -24.01 -6.68 4.84
N ALA A 154 -23.62 -5.61 5.53
CA ALA A 154 -24.53 -4.63 6.09
C ALA A 154 -24.11 -3.20 5.67
N LYS A 155 -25.09 -2.32 5.59
CA LYS A 155 -24.87 -0.90 5.25
C LYS A 155 -24.54 -0.11 6.50
N TYR A 156 -23.51 0.71 6.41
CA TYR A 156 -23.08 1.62 7.45
C TYR A 156 -22.86 3.00 6.86
N SER A 157 -23.14 4.00 7.68
CA SER A 157 -22.95 5.40 7.37
C SER A 157 -22.29 6.06 8.56
N GLY A 158 -21.20 6.77 8.32
CA GLY A 158 -20.54 7.54 9.37
C GLY A 158 -19.10 7.88 9.05
N ARG A 159 -18.36 8.20 10.11
CA ARG A 159 -16.98 8.66 10.02
C ARG A 159 -16.01 7.48 10.00
N VAL A 160 -14.98 7.60 9.17
CA VAL A 160 -13.85 6.68 9.20
C VAL A 160 -12.86 7.10 10.28
N GLU A 161 -12.55 6.17 11.18
CA GLU A 161 -11.56 6.35 12.24
C GLU A 161 -10.33 5.49 11.97
N VAL A 162 -9.14 6.06 12.11
CA VAL A 162 -7.87 5.40 11.84
C VAL A 162 -7.12 5.18 13.15
N LEU A 163 -6.85 3.93 13.52
CA LEU A 163 -6.14 3.61 14.77
C LEU A 163 -4.63 3.85 14.66
N TRP A 164 -4.06 3.64 13.47
CA TRP A 164 -2.61 3.71 13.25
C TRP A 164 -2.28 4.63 12.07
N SER A 165 -2.29 5.94 12.33
CA SER A 165 -1.97 6.97 11.32
C SER A 165 -0.52 6.89 10.80
N SER A 166 0.38 6.19 11.50
CA SER A 166 1.74 5.90 11.04
C SER A 166 1.86 4.63 10.21
N HIS A 167 0.79 3.85 10.04
CA HIS A 167 0.79 2.68 9.19
C HIS A 167 0.98 3.09 7.71
N PRO A 168 1.88 2.47 6.93
CA PRO A 168 2.19 2.93 5.56
C PRO A 168 0.99 2.95 4.61
N VAL A 169 0.03 2.05 4.80
CA VAL A 169 -1.23 2.05 4.03
C VAL A 169 -2.11 3.27 4.35
N LEU A 170 -2.07 3.77 5.59
CA LEU A 170 -2.98 4.80 6.10
C LEU A 170 -2.33 6.19 6.19
N TYR A 171 -1.01 6.28 6.09
CA TYR A 171 -0.27 7.51 6.37
C TYR A 171 -0.69 8.70 5.49
N GLY A 172 -1.28 9.72 6.09
CA GLY A 172 -1.70 10.93 5.38
C GLY A 172 -2.82 10.69 4.37
N VAL A 173 -3.60 9.61 4.51
CA VAL A 173 -4.81 9.42 3.70
C VAL A 173 -6.01 10.03 4.41
N GLU A 174 -6.75 10.87 3.69
CA GLU A 174 -8.00 11.47 4.13
C GLU A 174 -9.17 10.63 3.61
N LEU A 175 -9.74 9.80 4.48
CA LEU A 175 -10.87 8.93 4.13
C LEU A 175 -12.25 9.62 4.25
N GLY A 176 -12.27 10.91 4.59
CA GLY A 176 -13.48 11.74 4.69
C GLY A 176 -14.27 11.59 6.00
N GLU A 177 -15.27 12.45 6.19
CA GLU A 177 -16.08 12.53 7.42
C GLU A 177 -17.43 11.79 7.33
N LEU A 178 -17.84 11.36 6.13
CA LEU A 178 -19.04 10.54 5.94
C LEU A 178 -18.85 9.61 4.74
N VAL A 179 -18.89 8.31 5.00
CA VAL A 179 -18.86 7.30 3.96
C VAL A 179 -20.04 6.37 4.13
N ASP A 180 -20.88 6.29 3.10
CA ASP A 180 -21.94 5.30 2.99
C ASP A 180 -21.36 4.06 2.30
N LEU A 181 -21.19 2.99 3.06
CA LEU A 181 -20.53 1.78 2.61
C LEU A 181 -21.27 0.53 3.04
N GLU A 182 -21.22 -0.45 2.17
CA GLU A 182 -21.49 -1.84 2.53
C GLU A 182 -20.21 -2.45 3.14
N LEU A 183 -20.32 -3.08 4.31
CA LEU A 183 -19.23 -3.77 4.98
C LEU A 183 -19.57 -5.24 5.22
N ALA A 184 -18.60 -6.11 4.96
CA ALA A 184 -18.57 -7.48 5.39
C ALA A 184 -18.47 -7.58 6.92
N ARG A 185 -19.35 -8.37 7.55
CA ARG A 185 -19.33 -8.61 9.00
C ARG A 185 -18.34 -9.72 9.33
N ILE A 186 -17.17 -9.33 9.85
CA ILE A 186 -16.04 -10.25 10.09
C ILE A 186 -16.14 -10.96 11.43
N GLY A 187 -16.83 -10.39 12.41
CA GLY A 187 -16.92 -10.94 13.78
C GLY A 187 -17.51 -12.36 13.87
N SER A 188 -18.22 -12.82 12.82
CA SER A 188 -18.76 -14.18 12.73
C SER A 188 -17.85 -15.17 11.98
N THR A 189 -16.68 -14.74 11.50
CA THR A 189 -15.76 -15.55 10.67
C THR A 189 -14.52 -15.95 11.47
N ARG A 190 -13.87 -17.06 11.10
CA ARG A 190 -12.58 -17.48 11.68
C ARG A 190 -11.47 -16.49 11.36
N LEU A 191 -11.61 -15.70 10.29
CA LEU A 191 -10.66 -14.67 9.88
C LEU A 191 -10.38 -13.67 10.99
N GLY A 192 -11.37 -13.36 11.84
CA GLY A 192 -11.24 -12.41 12.95
C GLY A 192 -10.08 -12.73 13.91
N HIS A 193 -9.66 -14.00 14.03
CA HIS A 193 -8.53 -14.39 14.88
C HIS A 193 -7.15 -14.14 14.26
N TYR A 194 -7.09 -13.91 12.95
CA TYR A 194 -5.83 -13.79 12.20
C TYR A 194 -5.54 -12.38 11.73
N VAL A 195 -6.43 -11.44 12.01
CA VAL A 195 -6.37 -10.07 11.50
C VAL A 195 -6.46 -9.08 12.64
N LYS A 196 -5.87 -7.91 12.43
CA LYS A 196 -6.00 -6.75 13.32
C LYS A 196 -6.63 -5.59 12.53
N PRO A 197 -7.56 -4.83 13.12
CA PRO A 197 -8.17 -3.71 12.44
C PRO A 197 -7.18 -2.53 12.32
N LEU A 198 -7.15 -1.90 11.15
CA LEU A 198 -6.37 -0.70 10.84
C LEU A 198 -7.23 0.57 10.89
N ALA A 199 -8.45 0.48 10.37
CA ALA A 199 -9.42 1.56 10.32
C ALA A 199 -10.83 1.03 10.54
N PHE A 200 -11.72 1.88 11.02
CA PHE A 200 -13.11 1.58 11.36
C PHE A 200 -14.04 2.53 10.62
N LEU A 201 -15.24 2.05 10.31
CA LEU A 201 -16.38 2.91 9.99
C LEU A 201 -17.38 2.77 11.14
N CYS A 202 -17.57 3.85 11.89
CA CYS A 202 -18.23 3.78 13.20
C CYS A 202 -17.48 2.77 14.11
N GLU A 203 -18.15 1.72 14.59
CA GLU A 203 -17.57 0.70 15.47
C GLU A 203 -17.12 -0.58 14.71
N GLU A 204 -17.28 -0.61 13.39
CA GLU A 204 -17.04 -1.81 12.60
C GLU A 204 -15.71 -1.71 11.84
N PRO A 205 -14.88 -2.77 11.84
CA PRO A 205 -13.63 -2.77 11.10
C PRO A 205 -13.85 -2.53 9.60
N LEU A 206 -13.23 -1.50 9.04
CA LEU A 206 -13.28 -1.16 7.62
C LEU A 206 -12.08 -1.73 6.85
N VAL A 207 -10.88 -1.57 7.41
CA VAL A 207 -9.63 -2.08 6.84
C VAL A 207 -8.94 -2.90 7.91
N LEU A 208 -8.46 -4.09 7.55
CA LEU A 208 -7.74 -4.98 8.45
C LEU A 208 -6.43 -5.41 7.83
N GLU A 209 -5.49 -5.82 8.68
CA GLU A 209 -4.22 -6.40 8.30
C GLU A 209 -4.09 -7.80 8.87
N ALA A 210 -3.70 -8.76 8.03
CA ALA A 210 -3.16 -10.04 8.51
C ALA A 210 -1.63 -9.88 8.67
N PRO A 211 -1.12 -9.70 9.91
CA PRO A 211 0.25 -9.23 10.12
C PRO A 211 1.31 -10.24 9.66
N TYR A 212 1.01 -11.54 9.61
CA TYR A 212 1.95 -12.58 9.21
C TYR A 212 2.37 -12.50 7.73
N SER A 213 1.50 -11.98 6.87
CA SER A 213 1.74 -11.87 5.43
C SER A 213 1.70 -10.43 4.92
N SER A 214 1.55 -9.45 5.82
CA SER A 214 1.29 -8.04 5.47
C SER A 214 0.09 -7.88 4.52
N SER A 215 -0.87 -8.81 4.59
CA SER A 215 -2.07 -8.79 3.74
C SER A 215 -3.04 -7.74 4.23
N ILE A 216 -3.71 -7.05 3.31
CA ILE A 216 -4.71 -6.04 3.62
C ILE A 216 -6.09 -6.52 3.18
N LEU A 217 -7.05 -6.46 4.09
CA LEU A 217 -8.41 -6.92 3.85
C LEU A 217 -9.34 -5.73 4.03
N PHE A 218 -10.11 -5.41 3.00
CA PHE A 218 -11.13 -4.38 3.01
C PHE A 218 -12.47 -5.04 3.35
N ALA A 219 -13.03 -4.71 4.52
CA ALA A 219 -14.39 -5.10 4.86
C ALA A 219 -15.41 -4.40 3.94
N GLY A 220 -15.11 -3.17 3.54
CA GLY A 220 -15.82 -2.42 2.51
C GLY A 220 -14.84 -1.58 1.69
N TYR A 221 -15.21 -1.30 0.44
CA TYR A 221 -14.37 -0.53 -0.48
C TYR A 221 -15.22 0.37 -1.38
N ALA A 222 -14.81 1.63 -1.50
CA ALA A 222 -15.46 2.67 -2.32
C ALA A 222 -14.45 3.37 -3.24
N ASP A 223 -14.97 4.14 -4.19
CA ASP A 223 -14.19 4.82 -5.23
C ASP A 223 -13.14 5.78 -4.64
N ASN A 224 -13.52 6.53 -3.61
CA ASN A 224 -12.62 7.46 -2.91
C ASN A 224 -11.47 6.77 -2.13
N MET A 225 -11.46 5.44 -2.04
CA MET A 225 -10.40 4.66 -1.36
C MET A 225 -9.29 4.19 -2.31
N LYS A 226 -9.24 4.69 -3.55
CA LYS A 226 -8.22 4.33 -4.55
C LYS A 226 -6.78 4.45 -4.04
N GLU A 227 -6.48 5.52 -3.29
CA GLU A 227 -5.15 5.72 -2.71
C GLU A 227 -4.77 4.60 -1.73
N LEU A 228 -5.74 4.12 -0.93
CA LEU A 228 -5.53 2.96 -0.04
C LEU A 228 -5.25 1.71 -0.85
N ALA A 229 -6.04 1.42 -1.89
CA ALA A 229 -5.85 0.22 -2.70
C ALA A 229 -4.42 0.13 -3.27
N VAL A 230 -3.92 1.21 -3.87
CA VAL A 230 -2.57 1.23 -4.45
C VAL A 230 -1.50 1.06 -3.37
N ARG A 231 -1.66 1.71 -2.22
CA ARG A 231 -0.73 1.56 -1.09
C ARG A 231 -0.76 0.17 -0.48
N SER A 232 -1.94 -0.44 -0.36
CA SER A 232 -2.11 -1.81 0.09
C SER A 232 -1.38 -2.77 -0.83
N VAL A 233 -1.53 -2.63 -2.15
CA VAL A 233 -0.77 -3.44 -3.12
C VAL A 233 0.73 -3.24 -2.92
N ILE A 234 1.23 -2.00 -2.87
CA ILE A 234 2.66 -1.79 -2.71
C ILE A 234 3.17 -2.37 -1.39
N TYR A 235 2.48 -2.13 -0.28
CA TYR A 235 2.84 -2.60 1.05
C TYR A 235 2.85 -4.14 1.15
N THR A 236 1.79 -4.78 0.66
CA THR A 236 1.64 -6.23 0.68
C THR A 236 2.62 -6.92 -0.27
N CYS A 237 2.90 -6.32 -1.43
CA CYS A 237 3.68 -6.95 -2.49
C CYS A 237 5.15 -6.49 -2.54
N LEU A 238 5.68 -5.93 -1.44
CA LEU A 238 7.06 -5.45 -1.40
C LEU A 238 8.05 -6.56 -1.78
N ARG A 239 8.98 -6.23 -2.66
CA ARG A 239 10.15 -7.07 -2.92
C ARG A 239 11.15 -6.79 -1.81
N THR A 240 11.38 -7.75 -0.93
CA THR A 240 12.64 -7.78 -0.20
C THR A 240 13.75 -8.02 -1.23
N SER A 241 14.87 -7.32 -1.10
CA SER A 241 16.04 -7.61 -1.93
C SER A 241 16.36 -9.09 -1.74
N ALA A 242 16.09 -9.91 -2.76
CA ALA A 242 16.70 -11.22 -2.85
C ALA A 242 18.20 -10.96 -2.73
N THR A 243 18.84 -11.62 -1.76
CA THR A 243 20.28 -11.82 -1.75
C THR A 243 20.70 -12.26 -3.15
N THR A 244 21.20 -11.32 -3.94
CA THR A 244 22.10 -11.62 -5.07
C THR A 244 23.44 -12.03 -4.48
#